data_AF-A0A4P6P5D2-F1
#
_entry.id   AF-A0A4P6P5D2-F1
#
_cell.length_a   1.000
_cell.length_b   1.000
_cell.length_c   1.000
_cell.angle_alpha   90.00
_cell.angle_beta   90.00
_cell.angle_gamma   90.00
#
_symmetry.space_group_name_H-M   'P 1'
#
loop_
_entity.id
_entity.type
_entity.pdbx_description
1 polymer ?
#
loop_
_entity_poly.entity_id
_entity_poly.type
_entity_poly.pdbx_seq_one_letter_code
_entity_poly.pdbx_strand_id
1 'polypeptide(L)'
;MKSLSISQLLLALAMAYLAYAILSFTRELPAIITLVDDISPKVESITEEVALIREEISQVRQLVAKQTPAILTQVQDTLPVVEQVLAESQRYSSHIPQLLRQLEKIEQQVANVQTQLPQIYQLVDDVVLTTQATTAEVAKWRPHSQKYIEELAHARQDIPQYLTRVEHIVADAKTLGKETSSGLVSGFFKGVISLPFEVVSGLTGIVDSKSKSAKYLTATDVTLIQEHAVALLESQAQSQTIWQNVETGNRGRILKGNLKHRDKQPCHELTFINHFKGQKETLKELMCKNDQGLWQVI
;
A
#
# COMPACT_ATOMS: atom_id res chain seq x y z
N MET A 1 67.12 -140.29 45.03
CA MET A 1 65.79 -140.32 44.37
C MET A 1 64.81 -139.71 45.35
N LYS A 2 64.11 -138.59 45.11
CA LYS A 2 63.55 -138.02 43.88
C LYS A 2 63.78 -136.50 43.85
N SER A 3 64.20 -135.97 42.70
CA SER A 3 64.24 -134.53 42.42
C SER A 3 62.82 -134.01 42.24
N LEU A 4 62.29 -133.30 43.23
CA LEU A 4 61.07 -132.52 43.05
C LEU A 4 61.35 -131.43 42.01
N SER A 5 60.63 -131.49 40.89
CA SER A 5 60.81 -130.60 39.76
C SER A 5 60.41 -129.18 40.16
N ILE A 6 61.34 -128.23 40.04
CA ILE A 6 61.15 -126.79 40.34
C ILE A 6 59.89 -126.23 39.64
N SER A 7 59.52 -126.77 38.48
CA SER A 7 58.30 -126.41 37.75
C SER A 7 56.99 -126.74 38.48
N GLN A 8 56.93 -127.81 39.28
CA GLN A 8 55.72 -128.17 40.04
C GLN A 8 55.49 -127.22 41.22
N LEU A 9 56.57 -126.72 41.82
CA LEU A 9 56.51 -125.78 42.94
C LEU A 9 56.13 -124.37 42.46
N LEU A 10 56.67 -123.95 41.31
CA LEU A 10 56.24 -122.72 40.61
C LEU A 10 54.76 -122.75 40.21
N LEU A 11 54.26 -123.89 39.73
CA LEU A 11 52.85 -124.05 39.37
C LEU A 11 51.93 -123.95 40.60
N ALA A 12 52.28 -124.62 41.70
CA ALA A 12 51.51 -124.55 42.94
C ALA A 12 51.47 -123.13 43.52
N LEU A 13 52.59 -122.40 43.43
CA LEU A 13 52.68 -121.01 43.88
C LEU A 13 51.89 -120.05 42.98
N ALA A 14 51.89 -120.29 41.66
CA ALA A 14 51.04 -119.56 40.72
C ALA A 14 49.54 -119.83 40.96
N MET A 15 49.16 -121.08 41.24
CA MET A 15 47.78 -121.44 41.61
C MET A 15 47.36 -120.78 42.93
N ALA A 16 48.23 -120.75 43.93
CA ALA A 16 47.96 -120.07 45.20
C ALA A 16 47.81 -118.56 45.01
N TYR A 17 48.65 -117.94 44.18
CA TYR A 17 48.53 -116.51 43.83
C TYR A 17 47.23 -116.21 43.07
N LEU A 18 46.86 -117.06 42.11
CA LEU A 18 45.59 -116.96 41.39
C LEU A 18 44.39 -117.10 42.34
N ALA A 19 44.42 -118.09 43.23
CA ALA A 19 43.37 -118.30 44.24
C ALA A 19 43.27 -117.09 45.19
N TYR A 20 44.41 -116.52 45.60
CA TYR A 20 44.45 -115.30 46.42
C TYR A 20 43.89 -114.09 45.66
N ALA A 21 44.24 -113.93 44.39
CA ALA A 21 43.72 -112.85 43.54
C ALA A 21 42.20 -112.96 43.34
N ILE A 22 41.68 -114.17 43.12
CA ILE A 22 40.23 -114.44 43.02
C ILE A 22 39.53 -114.15 44.35
N LEU A 23 40.12 -114.57 45.48
CA LEU A 23 39.54 -114.31 46.80
C LEU A 23 39.56 -112.80 47.13
N SER A 24 40.64 -112.10 46.79
CA SER A 24 40.76 -110.65 46.96
C SER A 24 39.74 -109.91 46.12
N PHE A 25 39.54 -110.31 44.86
CA PHE A 25 38.51 -109.75 43.99
C PHE A 25 37.10 -110.03 44.53
N THR A 26 36.87 -111.25 45.02
CA THR A 26 35.56 -111.66 45.58
C THR A 26 35.23 -110.92 46.87
N ARG A 27 36.24 -110.49 47.64
CA ARG A 27 36.05 -109.64 48.83
C ARG A 27 35.69 -108.19 48.50
N GLU A 28 36.06 -107.68 47.33
CA GLU A 28 35.77 -106.32 46.88
C GLU A 28 34.42 -106.21 46.12
N LEU A 29 33.90 -107.33 45.59
CA LEU A 29 32.59 -107.37 44.92
C LEU A 29 31.42 -106.82 45.76
N PRO A 30 31.28 -107.13 47.07
CA PRO A 30 30.20 -106.59 47.89
C PRO A 30 30.25 -105.06 47.98
N ALA A 31 31.44 -104.46 48.07
CA ALA A 31 31.60 -103.01 48.14
C ALA A 31 31.17 -102.31 46.84
N ILE A 32 31.47 -102.93 45.70
CA ILE A 32 31.02 -102.44 44.38
C ILE A 32 29.50 -102.56 44.25
N ILE A 33 28.92 -103.68 44.69
CA ILE A 33 27.46 -103.87 44.67
C ILE A 33 26.76 -102.83 45.55
N THR A 34 27.26 -102.56 46.76
CA THR A 34 26.69 -101.52 47.63
C THR A 34 26.82 -100.12 47.03
N LEU A 35 27.90 -99.82 46.31
CA LEU A 35 28.07 -98.53 45.64
C LEU A 35 27.08 -98.38 44.47
N VAL A 36 26.84 -99.45 43.71
CA VAL A 36 25.85 -99.47 42.63
C VAL A 36 24.42 -99.34 43.20
N ASP A 37 24.12 -100.04 44.29
CA ASP A 37 22.83 -99.96 44.98
C ASP A 37 22.58 -98.56 45.58
N ASP A 38 23.62 -97.86 46.06
CA ASP A 38 23.52 -96.48 46.56
C ASP A 38 23.41 -95.42 45.44
N ILE A 39 23.98 -95.70 44.27
CA ILE A 39 23.95 -94.79 43.10
C ILE A 39 22.63 -94.90 42.35
N SER A 40 22.06 -96.10 42.24
CA SER A 40 20.80 -96.33 41.51
C SER A 40 19.66 -95.40 41.93
N PRO A 41 19.30 -95.24 43.22
CA PRO A 41 18.24 -94.33 43.65
C PRO A 41 18.61 -92.85 43.48
N LYS A 42 19.90 -92.49 43.56
CA LYS A 42 20.36 -91.11 43.29
C LYS A 42 20.20 -90.74 41.82
N VAL A 43 20.47 -91.68 40.91
CA VAL A 43 20.25 -91.48 39.47
C VAL A 43 18.76 -91.32 39.19
N GLU A 44 17.90 -92.11 39.83
CA GLU A 44 16.43 -92.01 39.72
C GLU A 44 15.92 -90.64 40.21
N SER A 45 16.38 -90.18 41.37
CA SER A 45 16.09 -88.85 41.92
C SER A 45 16.55 -87.71 40.99
N ILE A 46 17.76 -87.80 40.42
CA ILE A 46 18.26 -86.80 39.46
C ILE A 46 17.40 -86.79 38.19
N THR A 47 16.95 -87.96 37.71
CA THR A 47 16.08 -88.01 36.53
C THR A 47 14.71 -87.37 36.79
N GLU A 48 14.15 -87.52 37.99
CA GLU A 48 12.91 -86.82 38.38
C GLU A 48 13.10 -85.31 38.51
N GLU A 49 14.19 -84.85 39.14
CA GLU A 49 14.50 -83.41 39.24
C GLU A 49 14.72 -82.78 37.85
N VAL A 50 15.43 -83.48 36.96
CA VAL A 50 15.63 -83.03 35.57
C VAL A 50 14.30 -82.99 34.81
N ALA A 51 13.37 -83.90 35.08
CA ALA A 51 12.03 -83.87 34.49
C ALA A 51 11.23 -82.64 34.94
N LEU A 52 11.28 -82.30 36.24
CA LEU A 52 10.65 -81.10 36.80
C LEU A 52 11.26 -79.81 36.23
N ILE A 53 12.59 -79.71 36.18
CA ILE A 53 13.30 -78.56 35.59
C ILE A 53 12.94 -78.39 34.11
N ARG A 54 12.81 -79.49 33.37
CA ARG A 54 12.41 -79.43 31.95
C ARG A 54 11.00 -78.85 31.78
N GLU A 55 10.09 -79.16 32.69
CA GLU A 55 8.74 -78.63 32.68
C GLU A 55 8.71 -77.13 33.05
N GLU A 56 9.47 -76.71 34.05
CA GLU A 56 9.61 -75.27 34.39
C GLU A 56 10.23 -74.48 33.22
N ILE A 57 11.27 -75.01 32.58
CA ILE A 57 11.89 -74.38 31.40
C ILE A 57 10.88 -74.28 30.24
N SER A 58 10.02 -75.29 30.05
CA SER A 58 8.94 -75.28 29.06
C SER A 58 7.96 -74.14 29.34
N GLN A 59 7.51 -73.99 30.58
CA GLN A 59 6.59 -72.92 30.99
C GLN A 59 7.21 -71.53 30.83
N VAL A 60 8.47 -71.36 31.24
CA VAL A 60 9.22 -70.10 31.06
C VAL A 60 9.37 -69.78 29.57
N ARG A 61 9.70 -70.76 28.72
CA ARG A 61 9.78 -70.56 27.26
C ARG A 61 8.43 -70.15 26.67
N GLN A 62 7.32 -70.73 27.14
CA GLN A 62 5.98 -70.32 26.70
C GLN A 62 5.62 -68.90 27.16
N LEU A 63 5.97 -68.54 28.39
CA LEU A 63 5.73 -67.20 28.92
C LEU A 63 6.53 -66.14 28.16
N VAL A 64 7.82 -66.40 27.93
CA VAL A 64 8.70 -65.55 27.12
C VAL A 64 8.14 -65.46 25.70
N ALA A 65 7.80 -66.58 25.06
CA ALA A 65 7.23 -66.58 23.71
C ALA A 65 5.91 -65.78 23.59
N LYS A 66 5.12 -65.69 24.66
CA LYS A 66 3.91 -64.85 24.72
C LYS A 66 4.20 -63.37 24.97
N GLN A 67 5.18 -63.05 25.81
CA GLN A 67 5.46 -61.67 26.24
C GLN A 67 6.38 -60.91 25.27
N THR A 68 7.34 -61.58 24.64
CA THR A 68 8.28 -60.95 23.71
C THR A 68 7.57 -60.26 22.54
N PRO A 69 6.56 -60.87 21.87
CA PRO A 69 5.86 -60.22 20.76
C PRO A 69 5.10 -58.97 21.22
N ALA A 70 4.42 -59.04 22.37
CA ALA A 70 3.62 -57.93 22.91
C ALA A 70 4.49 -56.70 23.25
N ILE A 71 5.65 -56.94 23.88
CA ILE A 71 6.63 -55.89 24.18
C ILE A 71 7.21 -55.32 22.87
N LEU A 72 7.54 -56.18 21.90
CA LEU A 72 8.05 -55.71 20.60
C LEU A 72 7.03 -54.82 19.89
N THR A 73 5.76 -55.22 19.84
CA THR A 73 4.69 -54.41 19.25
C THR A 73 4.53 -53.09 19.98
N GLN A 74 4.54 -53.09 21.31
CA GLN A 74 4.42 -51.86 22.08
C GLN A 74 5.60 -50.91 21.82
N VAL A 75 6.82 -51.41 21.74
CA VAL A 75 8.00 -50.61 21.39
C VAL A 75 7.90 -50.07 19.96
N GLN A 76 7.42 -50.90 19.03
CA GLN A 76 7.25 -50.53 17.62
C GLN A 76 6.15 -49.48 17.42
N ASP A 77 5.09 -49.52 18.24
CA ASP A 77 4.01 -48.53 18.26
C ASP A 77 4.43 -47.22 18.95
N THR A 78 5.34 -47.28 19.93
CA THR A 78 5.80 -46.09 20.68
C THR A 78 6.86 -45.29 19.91
N LEU A 79 7.70 -45.97 19.12
CA LEU A 79 8.72 -45.35 18.27
C LEU A 79 8.21 -44.19 17.39
N PRO A 80 7.15 -44.35 16.57
CA PRO A 80 6.66 -43.26 15.72
C PRO A 80 6.09 -42.09 16.52
N VAL A 81 5.53 -42.34 17.70
CA VAL A 81 5.04 -41.27 18.60
C VAL A 81 6.20 -40.43 19.10
N VAL A 82 7.31 -41.06 19.51
CA VAL A 82 8.51 -40.36 19.95
C VAL A 82 9.12 -39.54 18.80
N GLU A 83 9.19 -40.12 17.60
CA GLU A 83 9.64 -39.41 16.39
C GLU A 83 8.76 -38.19 16.06
N GLN A 84 7.43 -38.34 16.16
CA GLN A 84 6.50 -37.24 15.95
C GLN A 84 6.68 -36.12 16.98
N VAL A 85 6.83 -36.47 18.26
CA VAL A 85 7.05 -35.48 19.33
C VAL A 85 8.39 -34.76 19.14
N LEU A 86 9.45 -35.46 18.71
CA LEU A 86 10.73 -34.86 18.37
C LEU A 86 10.60 -33.89 17.19
N ALA A 87 9.88 -34.29 16.14
CA ALA A 87 9.65 -33.43 14.97
C ALA A 87 8.84 -32.17 15.33
N GLU A 88 7.79 -32.31 16.15
CA GLU A 88 7.01 -31.18 16.65
C GLU A 88 7.85 -30.26 17.54
N SER A 89 8.62 -30.82 18.48
CA SER A 89 9.52 -30.06 19.35
C SER A 89 10.56 -29.27 18.55
N GLN A 90 11.16 -29.89 17.54
CA GLN A 90 12.12 -29.23 16.65
C GLN A 90 11.45 -28.13 15.81
N ARG A 91 10.19 -28.32 15.40
CA ARG A 91 9.38 -27.29 14.76
C ARG A 91 9.10 -26.13 15.72
N TYR A 92 8.67 -26.37 16.95
CA TYR A 92 8.49 -25.29 17.93
C TYR A 92 9.79 -24.53 18.20
N SER A 93 10.90 -25.27 18.40
CA SER A 93 12.20 -24.68 18.64
C SER A 93 12.70 -23.80 17.48
N SER A 94 12.33 -24.10 16.23
CA SER A 94 12.70 -23.26 15.08
C SER A 94 11.88 -21.97 14.98
N HIS A 95 10.67 -21.94 15.55
CA HIS A 95 9.80 -20.76 15.54
C HIS A 95 10.08 -19.79 16.70
N ILE A 96 10.60 -20.28 17.84
CA ILE A 96 10.95 -19.43 19.00
C ILE A 96 11.85 -18.24 18.61
N PRO A 97 12.97 -18.41 17.86
CA PRO A 97 13.81 -17.28 17.47
C PRO A 97 13.12 -16.26 16.58
N GLN A 98 12.11 -16.67 15.79
CA GLN A 98 11.34 -15.75 14.96
C GLN A 98 10.36 -14.94 15.81
N LEU A 99 9.69 -15.58 16.77
CA LEU A 99 8.80 -14.90 17.73
C LEU A 99 9.57 -13.88 18.58
N LEU A 100 10.76 -14.25 19.07
CA LEU A 100 11.62 -13.32 19.82
C LEU A 100 12.01 -12.09 18.99
N ARG A 101 12.38 -12.28 17.71
CA ARG A 101 12.65 -11.16 16.79
C ARG A 101 11.42 -10.30 16.51
N GLN A 102 10.23 -10.88 16.47
CA GLN A 102 8.98 -10.11 16.32
C GLN A 102 8.67 -9.29 17.57
N LEU A 103 8.86 -9.86 18.76
CA LEU A 103 8.71 -9.16 20.04
C LEU A 103 9.67 -7.96 20.13
N GLU A 104 10.94 -8.13 19.76
CA GLU A 104 11.92 -7.04 19.75
C GLU A 104 11.51 -5.91 18.79
N LYS A 105 10.96 -6.24 17.61
CA LYS A 105 10.42 -5.23 16.68
C LYS A 105 9.23 -4.48 17.26
N ILE A 106 8.32 -5.18 17.94
CA ILE A 106 7.16 -4.55 18.59
C ILE A 106 7.65 -3.61 19.69
N GLU A 107 8.63 -4.03 20.50
CA GLU A 107 9.22 -3.20 21.55
C GLU A 107 9.84 -1.92 20.98
N GLN A 108 10.61 -2.02 19.88
CA GLN A 108 11.17 -0.86 19.20
C GLN A 108 10.09 0.08 18.65
N GLN A 109 9.00 -0.46 18.09
CA GLN A 109 7.89 0.34 17.61
C GLN A 109 7.19 1.09 18.74
N VAL A 110 6.95 0.41 19.87
CA VAL A 110 6.36 1.03 21.07
C VAL A 110 7.26 2.14 21.60
N ALA A 111 8.58 1.93 21.65
CA ALA A 111 9.54 2.96 22.05
C ALA A 111 9.49 4.19 21.13
N ASN A 112 9.38 3.99 19.81
CA ASN A 112 9.25 5.09 18.85
C ASN A 112 7.92 5.86 19.02
N VAL A 113 6.82 5.15 19.27
CA VAL A 113 5.55 5.81 19.58
C VAL A 113 5.66 6.62 20.88
N GLN A 114 6.33 6.08 21.90
CA GLN A 114 6.57 6.80 23.16
C GLN A 114 7.42 8.06 22.99
N THR A 115 8.42 8.06 22.11
CA THR A 115 9.22 9.27 21.84
C THR A 115 8.45 10.32 21.03
N GLN A 116 7.51 9.89 20.19
CA GLN A 116 6.69 10.79 19.37
C GLN A 116 5.48 11.36 20.13
N LEU A 117 4.98 10.68 21.16
CA LEU A 117 3.83 11.12 21.95
C LEU A 117 3.94 12.56 22.48
N PRO A 118 5.05 13.01 23.08
CA PRO A 118 5.21 14.40 23.52
C PRO A 118 5.05 15.43 22.40
N GLN A 119 5.54 15.13 21.20
CA GLN A 119 5.43 16.03 20.05
C GLN A 119 3.98 16.13 19.57
N ILE A 120 3.24 15.02 19.62
CA ILE A 120 1.81 15.00 19.30
C ILE A 120 1.03 15.85 20.31
N TYR A 121 1.34 15.74 21.60
CA TYR A 121 0.69 16.59 22.62
C TYR A 121 0.98 18.08 22.39
N GLN A 122 2.23 18.45 22.10
CA GLN A 122 2.58 19.83 21.77
C GLN A 122 1.84 20.35 20.54
N LEU A 123 1.76 19.54 19.48
CA LEU A 123 1.01 19.91 18.28
C LEU A 123 -0.48 20.14 18.58
N VAL A 124 -1.08 19.29 19.41
CA VAL A 124 -2.49 19.46 19.82
C VAL A 124 -2.67 20.76 20.61
N ASP A 125 -1.77 21.06 21.55
CA ASP A 125 -1.82 22.30 22.33
C ASP A 125 -1.67 23.53 21.42
N ASP A 126 -0.73 23.52 20.47
CA ASP A 126 -0.53 24.60 19.51
C ASP A 126 -1.76 24.81 18.62
N VAL A 127 -2.40 23.72 18.18
CA VAL A 127 -3.64 23.78 17.40
C VAL A 127 -4.77 24.37 18.23
N VAL A 128 -4.89 24.01 19.52
CA VAL A 128 -5.90 24.57 20.42
C VAL A 128 -5.67 26.07 20.61
N LEU A 129 -4.44 26.50 20.87
CA LEU A 129 -4.09 27.92 21.01
C LEU A 129 -4.39 28.71 19.73
N THR A 130 -3.99 28.17 18.57
CA THR A 130 -4.23 28.82 17.27
C THR A 130 -5.73 28.91 16.96
N THR A 131 -6.50 27.87 17.30
CA THR A 131 -7.95 27.84 17.12
C THR A 131 -8.64 28.86 18.03
N GLN A 132 -8.21 28.99 19.29
CA GLN A 132 -8.72 30.00 20.21
C GLN A 132 -8.42 31.42 19.70
N ALA A 133 -7.19 31.69 19.25
CA ALA A 133 -6.81 32.98 18.69
C ALA A 133 -7.63 33.32 17.43
N THR A 134 -7.80 32.37 16.52
CA THR A 134 -8.62 32.53 15.31
C THR A 134 -10.07 32.79 15.66
N THR A 135 -10.62 32.07 16.64
CA THR A 135 -12.00 32.25 17.11
C THR A 135 -12.19 33.65 17.72
N ALA A 136 -11.20 34.14 18.47
CA ALA A 136 -11.22 35.50 19.02
C ALA A 136 -11.19 36.57 17.92
N GLU A 137 -10.36 36.39 16.88
CA GLU A 137 -10.33 37.31 15.73
C GLU A 137 -11.65 37.29 14.95
N VAL A 138 -12.23 36.11 14.70
CA VAL A 138 -13.55 36.00 14.06
C VAL A 138 -14.63 36.66 14.90
N ALA A 139 -14.55 36.57 16.23
CA ALA A 139 -15.49 37.26 17.13
C ALA A 139 -15.39 38.79 17.00
N LYS A 140 -14.20 39.34 16.75
CA LYS A 140 -14.02 40.79 16.46
C LYS A 140 -14.60 41.20 15.11
N TRP A 141 -14.58 40.31 14.10
CA TRP A 141 -15.15 40.57 12.78
C TRP A 141 -16.68 40.49 12.73
N ARG A 142 -17.31 39.71 13.62
CA ARG A 142 -18.76 39.54 13.71
C ARG A 142 -19.57 40.85 13.75
N PRO A 143 -19.24 41.87 14.57
CA PRO A 143 -19.97 43.13 14.54
C PRO A 143 -19.77 43.90 13.23
N HIS A 144 -18.61 43.78 12.57
CA HIS A 144 -18.38 44.44 11.28
C HIS A 144 -19.24 43.83 10.18
N SER A 145 -19.33 42.50 10.10
CA SER A 145 -20.19 41.84 9.11
C SER A 145 -21.65 42.20 9.31
N GLN A 146 -22.11 42.31 10.56
CA GLN A 146 -23.47 42.77 10.86
C GLN A 146 -23.71 44.21 10.39
N LYS A 147 -22.77 45.14 10.65
CA LYS A 147 -22.85 46.51 10.12
C LYS A 147 -22.89 46.56 8.59
N TYR A 148 -22.07 45.76 7.91
CA TYR A 148 -22.10 45.69 6.44
C TYR A 148 -23.44 45.18 5.90
N ILE A 149 -24.07 44.21 6.58
CA ILE A 149 -25.40 43.71 6.21
C ILE A 149 -26.46 44.81 6.40
N GLU A 150 -26.38 45.59 7.48
CA GLU A 150 -27.25 46.74 7.74
C GLU A 150 -27.09 47.84 6.68
N GLU A 151 -25.86 48.22 6.35
CA GLU A 151 -25.56 49.18 5.28
C GLU A 151 -26.05 48.69 3.91
N LEU A 152 -25.89 47.40 3.61
CA LEU A 152 -26.42 46.80 2.39
C LEU A 152 -27.96 46.81 2.35
N ALA A 153 -28.62 46.65 3.51
CA ALA A 153 -30.07 46.78 3.61
C ALA A 153 -30.53 48.21 3.32
N HIS A 154 -29.83 49.21 3.86
CA HIS A 154 -30.07 50.63 3.53
C HIS A 154 -29.84 50.91 2.04
N ALA A 155 -28.72 50.45 1.47
CA ALA A 155 -28.46 50.60 0.04
C ALA A 155 -29.55 49.96 -0.83
N ARG A 156 -30.05 48.77 -0.47
CA ARG A 156 -31.18 48.12 -1.19
C ARG A 156 -32.47 48.92 -1.13
N GLN A 157 -32.70 49.67 -0.06
CA GLN A 157 -33.87 50.54 0.08
C GLN A 157 -33.69 51.85 -0.71
N ASP A 158 -32.48 52.41 -0.70
CA ASP A 158 -32.23 53.74 -1.25
C ASP A 158 -31.90 53.73 -2.76
N ILE A 159 -31.22 52.69 -3.26
CA ILE A 159 -30.85 52.56 -4.69
C ILE A 159 -32.07 52.68 -5.61
N PRO A 160 -33.21 52.00 -5.37
CA PRO A 160 -34.41 52.18 -6.19
C PRO A 160 -34.87 53.64 -6.25
N GLN A 161 -34.82 54.37 -5.14
CA GLN A 161 -35.21 55.79 -5.12
C GLN A 161 -34.26 56.66 -5.96
N TYR A 162 -32.95 56.40 -5.89
CA TYR A 162 -31.98 57.08 -6.74
C TYR A 162 -32.15 56.72 -8.22
N LEU A 163 -32.43 55.45 -8.54
CA LEU A 163 -32.70 55.02 -9.91
C LEU A 163 -33.96 55.69 -10.46
N THR A 164 -35.06 55.73 -9.69
CA THR A 164 -36.28 56.46 -10.07
C THR A 164 -36.00 57.96 -10.25
N ARG A 165 -35.17 58.58 -9.39
CA ARG A 165 -34.77 59.98 -9.57
C ARG A 165 -33.96 60.17 -10.85
N VAL A 166 -33.06 59.26 -11.18
CA VAL A 166 -32.29 59.30 -12.44
C VAL A 166 -33.21 59.10 -13.64
N GLU A 167 -34.19 58.18 -13.57
CA GLU A 167 -35.21 58.01 -14.61
C GLU A 167 -36.00 59.30 -14.84
N HIS A 168 -36.40 60.00 -13.77
CA HIS A 168 -37.05 61.30 -13.86
C HIS A 168 -36.13 62.36 -14.47
N ILE A 169 -34.87 62.44 -14.05
CA ILE A 169 -33.89 63.39 -14.64
C ILE A 169 -33.67 63.09 -16.13
N VAL A 170 -33.58 61.82 -16.52
CA VAL A 170 -33.43 61.41 -17.93
C VAL A 170 -34.70 61.72 -18.72
N ALA A 171 -35.88 61.50 -18.15
CA ALA A 171 -37.15 61.88 -18.75
C ALA A 171 -37.23 63.40 -18.93
N ASP A 172 -36.93 64.17 -17.89
CA ASP A 172 -36.90 65.64 -17.89
C ASP A 172 -35.88 66.16 -18.91
N ALA A 173 -34.66 65.59 -18.94
CA ALA A 173 -33.62 65.91 -19.92
C ALA A 173 -33.99 65.48 -21.35
N LYS A 174 -34.83 64.46 -21.53
CA LYS A 174 -35.38 64.11 -22.84
C LYS A 174 -36.44 65.11 -23.27
N THR A 175 -37.29 65.61 -22.38
CA THR A 175 -38.23 66.71 -22.67
C THR A 175 -37.49 68.02 -22.94
N LEU A 176 -36.53 68.41 -22.09
CA LEU A 176 -35.65 69.56 -22.33
C LEU A 176 -34.85 69.38 -23.61
N GLY A 177 -34.29 68.20 -23.85
CA GLY A 177 -33.58 67.86 -25.08
C GLY A 177 -34.48 67.95 -26.31
N LYS A 178 -35.77 67.59 -26.20
CA LYS A 178 -36.75 67.73 -27.29
C LYS A 178 -37.18 69.19 -27.51
N GLU A 179 -37.19 70.00 -26.47
CA GLU A 179 -37.42 71.45 -26.53
C GLU A 179 -36.17 72.23 -26.95
N THR A 180 -34.98 71.69 -26.72
CA THR A 180 -33.68 72.35 -27.02
C THR A 180 -33.03 71.81 -28.31
N SER A 181 -33.46 70.65 -28.84
CA SER A 181 -32.97 70.09 -30.12
C SER A 181 -33.52 70.79 -31.36
N SER A 182 -34.32 71.85 -31.20
CA SER A 182 -34.52 72.86 -32.25
C SER A 182 -33.35 73.85 -32.36
N GLY A 183 -32.31 73.71 -31.52
CA GLY A 183 -31.09 74.50 -31.54
C GLY A 183 -29.84 73.63 -31.59
N LEU A 184 -29.20 73.64 -32.76
CA LEU A 184 -27.78 73.37 -33.07
C LEU A 184 -26.83 73.14 -31.88
N VAL A 185 -26.01 72.08 -31.93
CA VAL A 185 -24.53 72.14 -31.91
C VAL A 185 -23.95 70.72 -32.01
N SER A 186 -23.23 70.49 -33.11
CA SER A 186 -22.24 69.42 -33.25
C SER A 186 -21.03 69.77 -32.37
N GLY A 187 -20.76 68.94 -31.36
CA GLY A 187 -19.64 69.15 -30.43
C GLY A 187 -18.98 67.84 -30.09
N PHE A 188 -17.79 67.66 -30.64
CA PHE A 188 -16.80 66.60 -30.37
C PHE A 188 -16.63 66.31 -28.85
N PHE A 189 -17.04 65.13 -28.38
CA PHE A 189 -16.62 64.54 -27.09
C PHE A 189 -15.89 63.22 -27.44
N LYS A 190 -14.56 63.09 -27.35
CA LYS A 190 -13.63 63.07 -26.19
C LYS A 190 -13.85 61.86 -25.27
N GLY A 191 -12.99 60.84 -25.43
CA GLY A 191 -12.60 59.88 -24.39
C GLY A 191 -13.42 58.60 -24.32
N VAL A 192 -12.70 57.46 -24.37
CA VAL A 192 -13.16 56.07 -24.20
C VAL A 192 -14.39 55.70 -25.03
N ILE A 193 -14.14 55.16 -26.24
CA ILE A 193 -15.16 54.42 -26.99
C ILE A 193 -15.49 53.18 -26.15
N SER A 194 -16.51 53.28 -25.30
CA SER A 194 -17.23 52.14 -24.81
C SER A 194 -17.82 51.44 -26.03
N LEU A 195 -17.14 50.43 -26.54
CA LEU A 195 -17.66 49.59 -27.59
C LEU A 195 -19.02 49.04 -27.11
N PRO A 196 -20.07 49.05 -27.96
CA PRO A 196 -21.34 48.44 -27.60
C PRO A 196 -21.11 47.01 -27.11
N PHE A 197 -21.81 46.56 -26.07
CA PHE A 197 -21.66 45.20 -25.51
C PHE A 197 -21.79 44.11 -26.60
N GLU A 198 -22.58 44.35 -27.65
CA GLU A 198 -22.75 43.48 -28.80
C GLU A 198 -21.44 43.26 -29.60
N VAL A 199 -20.62 44.31 -29.76
CA VAL A 199 -19.31 44.22 -30.44
C VAL A 199 -18.32 43.41 -29.60
N VAL A 200 -18.32 43.60 -28.28
CA VAL A 200 -17.44 42.85 -27.36
C VAL A 200 -17.82 41.37 -27.34
N SER A 201 -19.12 41.05 -27.43
CA SER A 201 -19.62 39.68 -27.45
C SER A 201 -19.26 38.90 -28.72
N GLY A 202 -19.21 39.54 -29.90
CA GLY A 202 -18.79 38.88 -31.16
C GLY A 202 -17.28 38.59 -31.23
N LEU A 203 -16.50 39.26 -30.38
CA LEU A 203 -15.04 39.13 -30.30
C LEU A 203 -14.59 38.20 -29.16
N THR A 204 -15.53 37.54 -28.46
CA THR A 204 -15.20 36.48 -27.51
C THR A 204 -14.61 35.30 -28.31
N GLY A 205 -13.31 35.08 -28.19
CA GLY A 205 -12.58 34.08 -28.96
C GLY A 205 -11.38 34.62 -29.75
N ILE A 206 -11.23 35.95 -29.85
CA ILE A 206 -10.05 36.57 -30.50
C ILE A 206 -8.74 36.27 -29.76
N VAL A 207 -8.85 35.88 -28.50
CA VAL A 207 -7.79 35.33 -27.67
C VAL A 207 -8.21 33.90 -27.34
N ASP A 208 -7.42 32.93 -27.79
CA ASP A 208 -7.66 31.52 -27.48
C ASP A 208 -7.61 31.30 -25.95
N SER A 209 -8.70 30.81 -25.37
CA SER A 209 -8.78 30.43 -23.95
C SER A 209 -7.79 29.34 -23.54
N LYS A 210 -7.27 28.56 -24.49
CA LYS A 210 -6.25 27.51 -24.29
C LYS A 210 -4.82 27.99 -24.54
N SER A 211 -4.64 29.25 -24.97
CA SER A 211 -3.32 29.85 -25.13
C SER A 211 -2.56 29.84 -23.80
N LYS A 212 -1.29 29.39 -23.87
CA LYS A 212 -0.40 29.39 -22.71
C LYS A 212 -0.12 30.81 -22.21
N SER A 213 -0.23 31.79 -23.10
CA SER A 213 0.06 33.20 -22.88
C SER A 213 -1.17 34.00 -22.45
N ALA A 214 -2.38 33.56 -22.82
CA ALA A 214 -3.63 34.19 -22.43
C ALA A 214 -3.87 34.17 -20.91
N LYS A 215 -3.17 33.30 -20.17
CA LYS A 215 -3.16 33.27 -18.69
C LYS A 215 -2.70 34.59 -18.05
N TYR A 216 -1.98 35.42 -18.79
CA TYR A 216 -1.41 36.68 -18.28
C TYR A 216 -2.10 37.93 -18.82
N LEU A 217 -3.24 37.77 -19.50
CA LEU A 217 -4.04 38.87 -20.00
C LEU A 217 -4.96 39.43 -18.92
N THR A 218 -4.96 40.74 -18.79
CA THR A 218 -5.93 41.50 -17.99
C THR A 218 -7.13 41.92 -18.86
N ALA A 219 -8.22 42.33 -18.23
CA ALA A 219 -9.37 42.88 -18.94
C ALA A 219 -8.98 44.09 -19.83
N THR A 220 -8.04 44.92 -19.36
CA THR A 220 -7.48 46.04 -20.12
C THR A 220 -6.72 45.58 -21.36
N ASP A 221 -5.91 44.51 -21.25
CA ASP A 221 -5.19 43.95 -22.40
C ASP A 221 -6.15 43.45 -23.48
N VAL A 222 -7.21 42.73 -23.07
CA VAL A 222 -8.23 42.21 -24.00
C VAL A 222 -8.96 43.34 -24.70
N THR A 223 -9.31 44.40 -23.96
CA THR A 223 -10.00 45.59 -24.51
C THR A 223 -9.14 46.27 -25.57
N LEU A 224 -7.85 46.48 -25.28
CA LEU A 224 -6.92 47.09 -26.24
C LEU A 224 -6.77 46.25 -27.51
N ILE A 225 -6.65 44.92 -27.38
CA ILE A 225 -6.57 44.02 -28.54
C ILE A 225 -7.83 44.13 -29.41
N GLN A 226 -9.01 44.13 -28.78
CA GLN A 226 -10.30 44.22 -29.48
C GLN A 226 -10.46 45.57 -30.20
N GLU A 227 -10.15 46.68 -29.53
CA GLU A 227 -10.25 48.02 -30.12
C GLU A 227 -9.34 48.15 -31.35
N HIS A 228 -8.07 47.75 -31.22
CA HIS A 228 -7.11 47.80 -32.31
C HIS A 228 -7.49 46.84 -33.45
N ALA A 229 -8.03 45.66 -33.15
CA ALA A 229 -8.49 44.71 -34.17
C ALA A 229 -9.67 45.27 -34.98
N VAL A 230 -10.68 45.84 -34.32
CA VAL A 230 -11.85 46.43 -34.99
C VAL A 230 -11.43 47.63 -35.83
N ALA A 231 -10.59 48.52 -35.29
CA ALA A 231 -10.08 49.67 -36.04
C ALA A 231 -9.30 49.23 -37.31
N LEU A 232 -8.52 48.15 -37.20
CA LEU A 232 -7.80 47.59 -38.34
C LEU A 232 -8.74 46.96 -39.39
N LEU A 233 -9.81 46.30 -38.95
CA LEU A 233 -10.81 45.69 -39.83
C LEU A 233 -11.64 46.73 -40.59
N GLU A 234 -12.03 47.82 -39.93
CA GLU A 234 -12.79 48.92 -40.55
C GLU A 234 -11.94 49.79 -41.49
N SER A 235 -10.62 49.85 -41.27
CA SER A 235 -9.72 50.68 -42.09
C SER A 235 -9.34 50.02 -43.42
N GLN A 236 -9.73 50.58 -44.56
CA GLN A 236 -9.35 50.03 -45.87
C GLN A 236 -7.86 50.21 -46.21
N ALA A 237 -7.19 51.20 -45.63
CA ALA A 237 -5.81 51.56 -45.96
C ALA A 237 -4.75 50.85 -45.08
N GLN A 238 -5.12 50.41 -43.88
CA GLN A 238 -4.17 49.82 -42.93
C GLN A 238 -4.18 48.29 -43.03
N SER A 239 -3.00 47.71 -43.19
CA SER A 239 -2.78 46.25 -43.20
C SER A 239 -2.21 45.72 -41.89
N GLN A 240 -1.83 46.60 -40.95
CA GLN A 240 -1.34 46.22 -39.64
C GLN A 240 -1.61 47.30 -38.59
N THR A 241 -1.69 46.89 -37.33
CA THR A 241 -1.70 47.78 -36.17
C THR A 241 -0.87 47.18 -35.03
N ILE A 242 -0.46 48.02 -34.08
CA ILE A 242 0.32 47.63 -32.89
C ILE A 242 -0.49 48.05 -31.68
N TRP A 243 -0.56 47.18 -30.70
CA TRP A 243 -1.16 47.45 -29.40
C TRP A 243 -0.12 47.21 -28.30
N GLN A 244 -0.20 47.98 -27.22
CA GLN A 244 0.68 47.85 -26.07
C GLN A 244 -0.06 48.29 -24.82
N ASN A 245 0.06 47.50 -23.76
CA ASN A 245 -0.35 47.89 -22.43
C ASN A 245 0.89 48.28 -21.61
N VAL A 246 0.95 49.53 -21.17
CA VAL A 246 2.06 50.09 -20.40
C VAL A 246 2.11 49.54 -18.97
N GLU A 247 0.97 49.15 -18.40
CA GLU A 247 0.88 48.67 -17.02
C GLU A 247 1.37 47.23 -16.88
N THR A 248 1.00 46.37 -17.84
CA THR A 248 1.36 44.95 -17.82
C THR A 248 2.66 44.66 -18.57
N GLY A 249 3.11 45.59 -19.43
CA GLY A 249 4.24 45.42 -20.33
C GLY A 249 3.94 44.47 -21.52
N ASN A 250 2.71 43.99 -21.65
CA ASN A 250 2.27 43.16 -22.76
C ASN A 250 2.13 44.00 -24.04
N ARG A 251 2.48 43.41 -25.19
CA ARG A 251 2.41 44.10 -26.48
C ARG A 251 2.18 43.12 -27.61
N GLY A 252 1.68 43.59 -28.73
CA GLY A 252 1.52 42.76 -29.91
C GLY A 252 1.31 43.56 -31.18
N ARG A 253 1.36 42.82 -32.29
CA ARG A 253 1.07 43.33 -33.62
C ARG A 253 -0.04 42.50 -34.24
N ILE A 254 -1.00 43.17 -34.84
CA ILE A 254 -2.11 42.53 -35.55
C ILE A 254 -1.90 42.81 -37.03
N LEU A 255 -1.84 41.76 -37.85
CA LEU A 255 -1.73 41.84 -39.30
C LEU A 255 -3.08 41.45 -39.91
N LYS A 256 -3.55 42.26 -40.85
CA LYS A 256 -4.76 41.99 -41.61
C LYS A 256 -4.40 41.39 -42.96
N GLY A 257 -4.90 40.18 -43.19
CA GLY A 257 -4.82 39.48 -44.46
C GLY A 257 -5.81 40.02 -45.50
N ASN A 258 -5.69 39.51 -46.73
CA ASN A 258 -6.55 39.89 -47.84
C ASN A 258 -8.03 39.59 -47.55
N LEU A 259 -8.92 40.42 -48.10
CA LEU A 259 -10.36 40.20 -48.04
C LEU A 259 -10.71 38.89 -48.77
N LYS A 260 -11.33 37.96 -48.05
CA LYS A 260 -11.89 36.71 -48.56
C LYS A 260 -13.41 36.76 -48.40
N HIS A 261 -14.14 36.10 -49.28
CA HIS A 261 -15.59 35.94 -49.12
C HIS A 261 -15.87 34.49 -48.73
N ARG A 262 -16.54 34.30 -47.59
CA ARG A 262 -17.01 32.99 -47.14
C ARG A 262 -18.51 33.09 -46.98
N ASP A 263 -19.27 32.21 -47.64
CA ASP A 263 -20.74 32.19 -47.59
C ASP A 263 -21.40 33.56 -47.87
N LYS A 264 -20.82 34.33 -48.82
CA LYS A 264 -21.20 35.70 -49.21
C LYS A 264 -20.96 36.79 -48.15
N GLN A 265 -20.32 36.48 -47.03
CA GLN A 265 -19.90 37.46 -46.02
C GLN A 265 -18.42 37.87 -46.25
N PRO A 266 -18.08 39.17 -46.09
CA PRO A 266 -16.71 39.65 -46.17
C PRO A 266 -15.93 39.20 -44.93
N CYS A 267 -14.78 38.57 -45.14
CA CYS A 267 -13.93 38.03 -44.09
C CYS A 267 -12.47 38.45 -44.26
N HIS A 268 -11.79 38.69 -43.15
CA HIS A 268 -10.35 38.90 -43.09
C HIS A 268 -9.69 37.88 -42.18
N GLU A 269 -8.57 37.33 -42.63
CA GLU A 269 -7.69 36.53 -41.78
C GLU A 269 -6.80 37.48 -40.99
N LEU A 270 -6.93 37.48 -39.66
CA LEU A 270 -6.09 38.26 -38.77
C LEU A 270 -4.98 37.38 -38.19
N THR A 271 -3.75 37.87 -38.22
CA THR A 271 -2.62 37.24 -37.54
C THR A 271 -2.18 38.12 -36.38
N PHE A 272 -2.34 37.61 -35.17
CA PHE A 272 -1.91 38.25 -33.93
C PHE A 272 -0.53 37.73 -33.56
N ILE A 273 0.45 38.62 -33.48
CA ILE A 273 1.81 38.32 -33.01
C ILE A 273 1.97 39.01 -31.67
N ASN A 274 1.74 38.27 -30.60
CA ASN A 274 1.69 38.80 -29.24
C ASN A 274 2.96 38.44 -28.45
N HIS A 275 3.32 39.31 -27.53
CA HIS A 275 4.43 39.17 -26.62
C HIS A 275 3.94 39.37 -25.18
N PHE A 276 3.88 38.28 -24.43
CA PHE A 276 3.36 38.24 -23.06
C PHE A 276 4.47 37.80 -22.11
N LYS A 277 4.87 38.67 -21.17
CA LYS A 277 5.96 38.39 -20.20
C LYS A 277 7.21 37.71 -20.82
N GLY A 278 7.61 38.17 -22.02
CA GLY A 278 8.78 37.65 -22.75
C GLY A 278 8.53 36.42 -23.63
N GLN A 279 7.35 35.81 -23.59
CA GLN A 279 6.95 34.73 -24.49
C GLN A 279 6.26 35.30 -25.73
N LYS A 280 6.66 34.81 -26.91
CA LYS A 280 6.05 35.17 -28.18
C LYS A 280 5.03 34.11 -28.59
N GLU A 281 3.84 34.54 -28.95
CA GLU A 281 2.79 33.69 -29.49
C GLU A 281 2.24 34.29 -30.78
N THR A 282 1.97 33.42 -31.75
CA THR A 282 1.29 33.80 -32.99
C THR A 282 -0.04 33.07 -33.08
N LEU A 283 -1.14 33.81 -33.14
CA LEU A 283 -2.49 33.30 -33.32
C LEU A 283 -3.04 33.75 -34.67
N LYS A 284 -3.75 32.88 -35.36
CA LYS A 284 -4.42 33.20 -36.62
C LYS A 284 -5.90 32.97 -36.46
N GLU A 285 -6.69 34.00 -36.69
CA GLU A 285 -8.13 33.95 -36.56
C GLU A 285 -8.81 34.45 -37.83
N LEU A 286 -9.93 33.84 -38.19
CA LEU A 286 -10.76 34.31 -39.29
C LEU A 286 -11.89 35.17 -38.74
N MET A 287 -11.91 36.44 -39.13
CA MET A 287 -12.96 37.39 -38.76
C MET A 287 -13.89 37.58 -39.94
N CYS A 288 -15.18 37.37 -39.74
CA CYS A 288 -16.21 37.59 -40.75
C CYS A 288 -17.26 38.58 -40.26
N LYS A 289 -17.82 39.35 -41.19
CA LYS A 289 -18.90 40.30 -40.88
C LYS A 289 -20.25 39.56 -40.89
N ASN A 290 -20.97 39.62 -39.78
CA ASN A 290 -22.29 39.01 -39.67
C ASN A 290 -23.38 39.87 -40.36
N ASP A 291 -24.62 39.40 -40.36
CA ASP A 291 -25.75 40.05 -41.02
C ASP A 291 -26.10 41.43 -40.42
N GLN A 292 -25.65 41.71 -39.19
CA GLN A 292 -25.79 43.01 -38.53
C GLN A 292 -24.63 43.97 -38.83
N GLY A 293 -23.67 43.55 -39.66
CA GLY A 293 -22.51 44.36 -39.98
C GLY A 293 -21.44 44.38 -38.88
N LEU A 294 -21.44 43.41 -37.95
CA LEU A 294 -20.47 43.30 -36.87
C LEU A 294 -19.44 42.20 -37.17
N TRP A 295 -18.18 42.42 -36.80
CA TRP A 295 -17.12 41.43 -36.95
C TRP A 295 -17.19 40.36 -35.86
N GLN A 296 -17.13 39.10 -36.25
CA GLN A 296 -17.13 37.94 -35.35
C GLN A 296 -16.04 36.93 -35.72
N VAL A 297 -15.54 36.23 -34.71
CA VAL A 297 -14.60 35.10 -34.87
C VAL A 297 -15.37 33.87 -35.35
N ILE A 298 -14.84 33.14 -36.34
CA ILE A 298 -15.44 31.87 -36.86
C ILE A 298 -14.51 30.69 -36.64
#